data_AF-A0A1R4JJ61-F1
#
_entry.id   AF-A0A1R4JJ61-F1
#
_cell.length_a   1.000
_cell.length_b   1.000
_cell.length_c   1.000
_cell.angle_alpha   90.00
_cell.angle_beta   90.00
_cell.angle_gamma   90.00
#
_symmetry.space_group_name_H-M   'P 1'
#
loop_
_entity.id
_entity.type
_entity.pdbx_description
1 polymer ?
#
loop_
_entity_poly.entity_id
_entity_poly.type
_entity_poly.pdbx_seq_one_letter_code
_entity_poly.pdbx_strand_id
1 'polypeptide(L)'
;MVHLGIYTLKDHGAGGGYWADFKKDRETELISRIENGQLLVVHEPHLDLPQWRALTKYDGVTVSIDLFHFGLVLKRAGQRKENFSLRFPYWRCCQGR
;
A
#
# COMPACT_ATOMS: atom_id res chain seq x y z
N MET A 1 10.93 6.56 -17.34
CA MET A 1 10.09 7.28 -16.34
C MET A 1 8.68 6.72 -16.50
N VAL A 2 8.14 6.07 -15.46
CA VAL A 2 6.82 5.41 -15.54
C VAL A 2 5.77 6.35 -14.95
N HIS A 3 4.70 6.60 -15.70
CA HIS A 3 3.60 7.48 -15.30
C HIS A 3 2.39 6.64 -14.91
N LEU A 4 1.94 6.76 -13.66
CA LEU A 4 0.65 6.22 -13.22
C LEU A 4 -0.35 7.40 -13.16
N GLY A 5 -0.88 7.79 -14.32
CA GLY A 5 -1.75 8.97 -14.46
C GLY A 5 -0.99 10.30 -14.42
N ILE A 6 -1.62 11.34 -13.87
CA ILE A 6 -1.16 12.75 -13.89
C ILE A 6 0.09 13.01 -13.04
N TYR A 7 0.63 12.01 -12.36
CA TYR A 7 1.69 12.18 -11.37
C TYR A 7 2.98 11.44 -11.78
N THR A 8 4.11 12.07 -11.49
CA THR A 8 5.43 11.50 -11.69
C THR A 8 5.87 10.87 -10.38
N LEU A 9 6.48 9.69 -10.40
CA LEU A 9 7.01 8.98 -9.20
C LEU A 9 8.03 9.80 -8.37
N LYS A 10 8.35 11.04 -8.78
CA LYS A 10 9.17 12.02 -8.08
C LYS A 10 8.42 12.80 -6.99
N ASP A 11 7.09 12.70 -6.91
CA ASP A 11 6.28 13.36 -5.87
C ASP A 11 6.35 12.64 -4.51
N HIS A 12 6.99 11.47 -4.45
CA HIS A 12 7.41 10.84 -3.20
C HIS A 12 8.71 11.49 -2.72
N GLY A 13 8.78 11.84 -1.44
CA GLY A 13 10.03 12.30 -0.82
C GLY A 13 11.18 11.32 -1.10
N ALA A 14 12.42 11.75 -0.88
CA ALA A 14 13.67 11.08 -1.26
C ALA A 14 13.83 9.58 -0.88
N GLY A 15 12.88 8.98 -0.17
CA GLY A 15 12.93 7.60 0.32
C GLY A 15 12.56 6.49 -0.67
N GLY A 16 11.96 6.77 -1.84
CA GLY A 16 11.66 5.72 -2.83
C GLY A 16 10.71 4.61 -2.32
N GLY A 17 10.89 3.38 -2.80
CA GLY A 17 10.11 2.22 -2.38
C GLY A 17 10.88 1.30 -1.43
N TYR A 18 10.19 0.68 -0.47
CA TYR A 18 10.73 -0.31 0.45
C TYR A 18 9.97 -1.63 0.32
N TRP A 19 10.70 -2.74 0.16
CA TRP A 19 10.12 -4.07 0.15
C TRP A 19 10.04 -4.58 1.60
N ALA A 20 8.82 -4.63 2.13
CA ALA A 20 8.57 -5.04 3.51
C ALA A 20 8.48 -6.58 3.63
N ASP A 21 9.16 -7.12 4.64
CA ASP A 21 9.15 -8.51 5.07
C ASP A 21 8.60 -8.57 6.50
N PHE A 22 7.33 -8.92 6.65
CA PHE A 22 6.65 -8.98 7.95
C PHE A 22 7.29 -9.96 8.96
N LYS A 23 8.14 -10.89 8.52
CA LYS A 23 8.89 -11.77 9.45
C LYS A 23 10.05 -11.04 10.14
N LYS A 24 10.52 -9.94 9.57
CA LYS A 24 11.72 -9.21 10.03
C LYS A 24 11.40 -7.79 10.47
N ASP A 25 10.57 -7.12 9.68
CA ASP A 25 10.25 -5.71 9.87
C ASP A 25 9.17 -5.56 10.93
N ARG A 26 9.47 -4.74 11.94
CA ARG A 26 8.50 -4.39 12.98
C ARG A 26 7.55 -3.32 12.48
N GLU A 27 6.32 -3.33 12.99
CA GLU A 27 5.29 -2.33 12.67
C GLU A 27 5.81 -0.89 12.81
N THR A 28 6.52 -0.57 13.90
CA THR A 28 7.04 0.78 14.16
C THR A 28 8.05 1.25 13.12
N GLU A 29 8.88 0.34 12.59
CA GLU A 29 9.83 0.65 11.52
C GLU A 29 9.09 0.95 10.22
N LEU A 30 8.11 0.11 9.87
CA LEU A 30 7.30 0.29 8.67
C LEU A 30 6.49 1.59 8.71
N ILE A 31 5.91 1.94 9.88
CA ILE A 31 5.23 3.22 10.09
C ILE A 31 6.19 4.39 9.87
N SER A 32 7.39 4.35 10.46
CA SER A 32 8.38 5.42 10.28
C SER A 32 8.75 5.62 8.80
N ARG A 33 8.88 4.54 8.03
CA ARG A 33 9.14 4.61 6.59
C ARG A 33 7.98 5.29 5.83
N ILE A 34 6.74 4.95 6.17
CA ILE A 34 5.54 5.57 5.59
C ILE A 34 5.51 7.08 5.92
N GLU A 35 5.78 7.45 7.16
CA GLU A 35 5.79 8.85 7.60
C GLU A 35 6.86 9.67 6.86
N ASN A 36 7.99 9.05 6.55
CA ASN A 36 9.07 9.61 5.73
C ASN A 36 8.78 9.61 4.22
N GLY A 37 7.57 9.21 3.81
CA GLY A 37 7.10 9.29 2.42
C GLY A 37 7.51 8.11 1.53
N GLN A 38 8.01 7.01 2.10
CA GLN A 38 8.30 5.80 1.33
C GLN A 38 7.02 5.07 0.92
N LEU A 39 7.04 4.47 -0.27
CA LEU A 39 6.05 3.47 -0.68
C LEU A 39 6.47 2.12 -0.11
N LEU A 40 5.64 1.51 0.73
CA LEU A 40 5.85 0.13 1.14
C LEU A 40 5.22 -0.81 0.12
N VAL A 41 5.99 -1.81 -0.28
CA VAL A 41 5.54 -2.99 -1.02
C VAL A 41 5.63 -4.16 -0.06
N VAL A 42 4.49 -4.66 0.39
CA VAL A 42 4.39 -5.80 1.29
C VAL A 42 4.24 -7.06 0.45
N HIS A 43 5.16 -8.01 0.60
CA HIS A 43 5.01 -9.34 -0.01
C HIS A 43 4.05 -10.19 0.84
N GLU A 44 3.03 -10.77 0.22
CA GLU A 44 2.07 -11.69 0.85
C GLU A 44 1.46 -11.19 2.18
N PRO A 45 0.79 -10.01 2.20
CA PRO A 45 0.25 -9.41 3.43
C PRO A 45 -0.76 -10.29 4.16
N HIS A 46 -1.35 -11.26 3.48
CA HIS A 46 -2.32 -12.20 4.03
C HIS A 46 -1.69 -13.26 4.94
N LEU A 47 -0.37 -13.46 4.90
CA LEU A 47 0.33 -14.36 5.81
C LEU A 47 0.41 -13.79 7.25
N ASP A 48 0.33 -12.47 7.40
CA ASP A 48 0.22 -11.78 8.70
C ASP A 48 -0.87 -10.71 8.66
N LEU A 49 -2.12 -11.18 8.75
CA LEU A 49 -3.30 -10.32 8.79
C LEU A 49 -3.28 -9.31 9.96
N PRO A 50 -2.83 -9.66 11.18
CA PRO A 50 -2.68 -8.69 12.26
C PRO A 50 -1.81 -7.48 11.87
N GLN A 51 -0.59 -7.71 11.38
CA GLN A 51 0.33 -6.63 11.00
C GLN A 51 -0.19 -5.85 9.78
N TRP A 52 -0.77 -6.53 8.79
CA TRP A 52 -1.41 -5.88 7.64
C TRP A 52 -2.55 -4.94 8.08
N ARG A 53 -3.42 -5.40 8.98
CA ARG A 53 -4.53 -4.60 9.51
C ARG A 53 -4.05 -3.41 10.32
N ALA A 54 -2.98 -3.59 11.11
CA ALA A 54 -2.40 -2.48 11.87
C ALA A 54 -1.89 -1.38 10.94
N LEU A 55 -1.12 -1.75 9.91
CA LEU A 55 -0.62 -0.81 8.91
C LEU A 55 -1.73 -0.10 8.13
N THR A 56 -2.69 -0.85 7.60
CA THR A 56 -3.80 -0.25 6.83
C THR A 56 -4.74 0.60 7.67
N LYS A 57 -4.86 0.35 8.98
CA LYS A 57 -5.66 1.17 9.91
C LYS A 57 -4.92 2.37 10.46
N TYR A 58 -3.60 2.35 10.49
CA TYR A 58 -2.78 3.48 10.95
C TYR A 58 -3.13 4.78 10.20
N ASP A 59 -3.36 5.87 10.93
CA ASP A 59 -3.88 7.13 10.38
C ASP A 59 -2.91 7.82 9.43
N GLY A 60 -1.60 7.58 9.57
CA GLY A 60 -0.60 8.09 8.65
C GLY A 60 -0.62 7.40 7.28
N VAL A 61 -1.29 6.25 7.14
CA VAL A 61 -1.55 5.62 5.84
C VAL A 61 -2.79 6.24 5.23
N THR A 62 -2.60 6.87 4.06
CA THR A 62 -3.70 7.48 3.30
C THR A 62 -4.15 6.60 2.16
N VAL A 63 -3.28 5.76 1.59
CA VAL A 63 -3.66 4.83 0.53
C VAL A 63 -3.11 3.46 0.86
N SER A 64 -3.99 2.45 0.87
CA SER A 64 -3.58 1.05 0.81
C SER A 64 -4.22 0.34 -0.38
N ILE A 65 -3.47 -0.54 -1.04
CA ILE A 65 -3.95 -1.35 -2.16
C ILE A 65 -3.58 -2.81 -1.90
N ASP A 66 -4.58 -3.65 -1.70
CA ASP A 66 -4.42 -5.09 -1.63
C ASP A 66 -4.53 -5.68 -3.06
N LEU A 67 -3.39 -6.14 -3.59
CA LEU A 67 -3.23 -6.77 -4.90
C LEU A 67 -3.23 -8.30 -4.81
N PHE A 68 -3.83 -8.89 -3.76
CA PHE A 68 -3.86 -10.32 -3.45
C PHE A 68 -2.50 -10.91 -3.03
N HIS A 69 -1.50 -10.86 -3.92
CA HIS A 69 -0.15 -11.35 -3.62
C HIS A 69 0.75 -10.27 -3.01
N PHE A 70 0.46 -9.00 -3.27
CA PHE A 70 1.20 -7.86 -2.73
C PHE A 70 0.27 -6.84 -2.10
N GLY A 71 0.75 -6.12 -1.09
CA GLY A 71 0.11 -4.94 -0.53
C GLY A 71 0.92 -3.70 -0.84
N LEU A 72 0.28 -2.61 -1.29
CA LEU A 72 0.92 -1.31 -1.39
C LEU A 72 0.40 -0.41 -0.27
N VAL A 73 1.30 0.30 0.41
CA VAL A 73 0.94 1.20 1.51
C VAL A 73 1.76 2.47 1.41
N LEU A 74 1.09 3.62 1.44
CA LEU A 74 1.75 4.92 1.37
C LEU A 74 0.97 6.02 2.07
N LYS A 75 1.70 7.11 2.36
CA LYS A 75 1.17 8.39 2.80
C LYS A 75 1.21 9.38 1.66
N ARG A 76 0.12 10.13 1.48
CA ARG A 76 -0.04 11.21 0.51
C ARG A 76 -0.79 12.36 1.16
N ALA A 77 -0.11 13.51 1.30
CA ALA A 77 -0.73 14.69 1.86
C ALA A 77 -1.93 15.16 1.01
N GLY A 78 -3.02 15.56 1.67
CA GLY A 78 -4.21 16.13 1.02
C GLY A 78 -5.17 15.13 0.37
N GLN A 79 -4.84 13.83 0.33
CA GLN A 79 -5.78 12.79 -0.09
C GLN A 79 -6.49 12.18 1.13
N ARG A 80 -7.80 11.89 1.02
CA ARG A 80 -8.53 11.15 2.06
C ARG A 80 -8.04 9.71 2.12
N LYS A 81 -8.24 9.08 3.27
CA LYS A 81 -7.87 7.67 3.45
C LYS A 81 -8.72 6.78 2.53
N GLU A 82 -8.06 6.00 1.70
CA GLU A 82 -8.67 5.08 0.75
C GLU A 82 -7.99 3.70 0.80
N ASN A 83 -8.79 2.64 0.92
CA ASN A 83 -8.31 1.26 0.96
C ASN A 83 -8.91 0.51 -0.23
N PHE A 84 -8.09 0.14 -1.18
CA PHE A 84 -8.48 -0.59 -2.39
C PHE A 84 -8.22 -2.08 -2.20
N SER A 85 -9.16 -2.93 -2.59
CA SER A 85 -8.96 -4.37 -2.68
C SER A 85 -9.21 -4.81 -4.12
N LEU A 86 -8.14 -5.16 -4.82
CA LEU A 86 -8.17 -5.62 -6.20
C LEU A 86 -8.27 -7.14 -6.19
N ARG A 87 -9.50 -7.65 -6.31
CA ARG A 87 -9.74 -9.08 -6.49
C ARG A 87 -9.89 -9.39 -7.97
N PHE A 88 -9.07 -10.32 -8.45
CA PHE A 88 -9.16 -10.81 -9.82
C PHE A 88 -10.23 -11.92 -9.92
N PRO A 89 -11.09 -11.94 -10.96
CA PRO A 89 -11.25 -10.94 -12.00
C PRO A 89 -12.49 -10.05 -11.76
N TYR A 90 -12.28 -8.74 -11.70
CA TYR A 90 -13.35 -7.73 -11.66
C TYR A 90 -14.23 -7.71 -12.93
N TRP A 91 -13.81 -8.37 -14.03
CA TRP A 91 -14.58 -8.45 -15.27
C TRP A 91 -15.72 -9.48 -15.27
N ARG A 92 -15.85 -10.33 -14.24
CA ARG A 92 -17.00 -11.25 -14.15
C ARG A 92 -18.29 -10.57 -13.69
N CYS A 93 -18.23 -9.30 -13.27
CA CYS A 93 -19.41 -8.59 -12.78
C CYS A 93 -20.39 -8.13 -13.88
N CYS A 94 -20.06 -8.37 -15.16
CA CYS A 94 -20.94 -8.06 -16.31
C CYS A 94 -21.39 -9.31 -17.09
N GLN A 95 -21.14 -10.52 -16.60
CA GLN A 95 -21.71 -11.75 -17.18
C GLN A 95 -22.87 -12.25 -16.31
N GLY A 96 -24.07 -11.72 -16.60
CA GLY A 96 -25.35 -12.32 -16.24
C GLY A 96 -25.89 -11.97 -14.85
N ARG A 97 -26.64 -10.88 -14.78
CA ARG A 97 -28.05 -10.85 -14.31
C ARG A 97 -28.70 -9.54 -14.73
#